data_AF-C3NHJ2-F1
#
_entry.id   AF-C3NHJ2-F1
#
_cell.length_a   1.000
_cell.length_b   1.000
_cell.length_c   1.000
_cell.angle_alpha   90.00
_cell.angle_beta   90.00
_cell.angle_gamma   90.00
#
_symmetry.space_group_name_H-M   'P 1'
#
loop_
_entity.id
_entity.type
_entity.pdbx_description
1 polymer ?
#
loop_
_entity_poly.entity_id
_entity_poly.type
_entity_poly.pdbx_seq_one_letter_code
_entity_poly.pdbx_strand_id
1 'polypeptide(L)'
;MSTNKSVKMSEDEINKALAKAEKEAEKKDHKKQWIERMIKSAKTYYKLCPYYDKKNTKCFLTLGDKCQRDGKYETCPIFISFLDNKYQEIVNKKKMLPMDFQDLALMT
;
A
#
# COMPACT_ATOMS: atom_id res chain seq x y z
N MET A 1 47.80 4.27 9.01
CA MET A 1 47.24 5.58 9.38
C MET A 1 45.76 5.57 9.01
N SER A 2 44.87 5.36 9.97
CA SER A 2 43.43 5.31 9.73
C SER A 2 42.84 6.70 9.91
N THR A 3 42.50 7.37 8.81
CA THR A 3 41.78 8.64 8.83
C THR A 3 40.33 8.40 9.23
N ASN A 4 40.04 8.51 10.54
CA ASN A 4 38.69 8.74 11.03
C ASN A 4 38.24 10.14 10.60
N LYS A 5 37.66 10.23 9.39
CA LYS A 5 37.08 11.47 8.88
C LYS A 5 35.72 11.66 9.58
N SER A 6 35.75 12.33 10.73
CA SER A 6 34.54 12.79 11.42
C SER A 6 33.77 13.72 10.49
N VAL A 7 32.65 13.23 9.96
CA VAL A 7 31.71 14.02 9.17
C VAL A 7 30.98 14.93 10.15
N LYS A 8 31.48 16.15 10.33
CA LYS A 8 30.76 17.22 11.03
C LYS A 8 29.64 17.70 10.12
N MET A 9 28.50 16.99 10.12
CA MET A 9 27.25 17.53 9.59
C MET A 9 26.84 18.72 10.45
N SER A 10 26.37 19.80 9.85
CA SER A 10 25.84 20.92 10.62
C SER A 10 24.54 20.50 11.33
N GLU A 11 24.24 21.14 12.46
CA GLU A 11 23.01 20.90 13.21
C GLU A 11 21.76 21.10 12.34
N ASP A 12 21.80 22.05 11.40
CA ASP A 12 20.75 22.27 10.39
C ASP A 12 20.56 21.09 9.43
N GLU A 13 21.63 20.43 9.00
CA GLU A 13 21.55 19.24 8.14
C GLU A 13 20.96 18.05 8.89
N ILE A 14 21.32 17.89 10.18
CA ILE A 14 20.77 16.85 11.06
C ILE A 14 19.27 17.08 11.28
N ASN A 15 18.87 18.31 11.62
CA ASN A 15 17.47 18.67 11.84
C ASN A 15 16.63 18.47 10.55
N LYS A 16 17.18 18.84 9.39
CA LYS A 16 16.51 18.62 8.09
C LYS A 16 16.35 17.14 7.76
N ALA A 17 17.37 16.33 8.04
CA ALA A 17 17.32 14.89 7.84
C ALA A 17 16.28 14.22 8.77
N LEU A 18 16.23 14.63 10.04
CA LEU A 18 15.25 14.13 11.01
C LEU A 18 13.82 14.47 10.60
N ALA A 19 13.54 15.73 10.27
CA ALA A 19 12.21 16.16 9.82
C ALA A 19 11.76 15.46 8.53
N LYS A 20 12.70 15.10 7.64
CA LYS A 20 12.41 14.31 6.43
C LYS A 20 12.05 12.87 6.81
N ALA A 21 12.80 12.25 7.72
CA ALA A 21 12.55 10.89 8.19
C ALA A 21 11.18 10.78 8.91
N GLU A 22 10.84 11.75 9.75
CA GLU A 22 9.53 11.81 10.44
C GLU A 22 8.37 11.90 9.45
N LYS A 23 8.46 12.81 8.46
CA LYS A 23 7.45 12.93 7.40
C LYS A 23 7.32 11.66 6.55
N GLU A 24 8.42 10.96 6.30
CA GLU A 24 8.39 9.68 5.58
C GLU A 24 7.75 8.56 6.42
N ALA A 25 8.00 8.54 7.74
CA ALA A 25 7.36 7.60 8.66
C ALA A 25 5.85 7.83 8.76
N GLU A 26 5.41 9.09 8.90
CA GLU A 26 4.00 9.47 8.96
C GLU A 26 3.25 9.06 7.68
N LYS A 27 3.85 9.29 6.50
CA LYS A 27 3.27 8.84 5.22
C LYS A 27 3.13 7.32 5.13
N LYS A 28 4.13 6.58 5.64
CA LYS A 28 4.05 5.10 5.68
C LYS A 28 2.91 4.64 6.58
N ASP A 29 2.67 5.34 7.69
CA ASP A 29 1.59 5.02 8.61
C ASP A 29 0.22 5.31 7.99
N HIS A 30 0.01 6.51 7.42
CA HIS A 30 -1.24 6.87 6.74
C HIS A 30 -1.59 5.90 5.60
N LYS A 31 -0.58 5.46 4.85
CA LYS A 31 -0.76 4.46 3.81
C LYS A 31 -1.23 3.11 4.38
N LYS A 32 -0.58 2.62 5.43
CA LYS A 32 -0.99 1.36 6.10
C LYS A 32 -2.42 1.44 6.62
N GLN A 33 -2.76 2.53 7.31
CA GLN A 33 -4.11 2.75 7.83
C GLN A 33 -5.16 2.76 6.71
N TRP A 34 -4.85 3.41 5.58
CA TRP A 34 -5.73 3.42 4.42
C TRP A 34 -5.90 2.02 3.81
N ILE A 35 -4.80 1.27 3.64
CA ILE A 35 -4.87 -0.12 3.12
C ILE A 35 -5.72 -1.00 4.04
N GLU A 36 -5.50 -0.94 5.36
CA GLU A 36 -6.30 -1.69 6.33
C GLU A 36 -7.78 -1.32 6.26
N ARG A 37 -8.09 -0.03 6.09
CA ARG A 37 -9.46 0.45 5.87
C ARG A 37 -10.06 -0.16 4.60
N MET A 38 -9.33 -0.14 3.48
CA MET A 38 -9.80 -0.73 2.22
C MET A 38 -10.05 -2.23 2.34
N ILE A 39 -9.19 -2.96 3.06
CA ILE A 39 -9.39 -4.39 3.32
C ILE A 39 -10.65 -4.62 4.17
N LYS A 40 -10.85 -3.81 5.22
CA LYS A 40 -12.06 -3.89 6.06
C LYS A 40 -13.33 -3.56 5.29
N SER A 41 -13.30 -2.53 4.45
CA SER A 41 -14.42 -2.18 3.57
C SER A 41 -14.69 -3.29 2.54
N ALA A 42 -13.68 -3.85 1.88
CA ALA A 42 -13.89 -4.96 0.94
C ALA A 42 -14.63 -6.17 1.57
N LYS A 43 -14.44 -6.44 2.88
CA LYS A 43 -15.15 -7.50 3.62
C LYS A 43 -16.63 -7.29 3.79
N THR A 44 -17.08 -6.05 3.86
CA THR A 44 -18.51 -5.78 4.04
C THR A 44 -19.27 -6.17 2.77
N TYR A 45 -18.63 -6.07 1.60
CA TYR A 45 -19.24 -6.37 0.30
C TYR A 45 -18.93 -7.76 -0.24
N TYR A 46 -17.72 -8.28 -0.01
CA TYR A 46 -17.23 -9.48 -0.68
C TYR A 46 -16.80 -10.59 0.29
N LYS A 47 -17.48 -11.74 0.22
CA LYS A 47 -17.11 -12.95 0.98
C LYS A 47 -15.80 -13.60 0.47
N LEU A 48 -15.47 -13.39 -0.80
CA LEU A 48 -14.25 -13.86 -1.47
C LEU A 48 -13.59 -12.70 -2.20
N CYS A 49 -12.30 -12.78 -2.47
CA CYS A 49 -11.54 -11.75 -3.17
C CYS A 49 -12.23 -11.43 -4.51
N PRO A 50 -12.52 -10.15 -4.80
CA PRO A 50 -13.17 -9.75 -6.05
C PRO A 50 -12.31 -10.07 -7.28
N TYR A 51 -11.01 -10.31 -7.10
CA TYR A 51 -10.06 -10.67 -8.15
C TYR A 51 -9.73 -12.17 -8.21
N TYR A 52 -10.52 -13.02 -7.54
CA TYR A 52 -10.32 -14.47 -7.56
C TYR A 52 -11.31 -15.15 -8.50
N ASP A 53 -10.77 -15.90 -9.47
CA ASP A 53 -11.56 -16.78 -10.31
C ASP A 53 -11.74 -18.14 -9.62
N LYS A 54 -12.95 -18.37 -9.10
CA LYS A 54 -13.31 -19.63 -8.44
C LYS A 54 -13.33 -20.82 -9.41
N LYS A 55 -13.58 -20.62 -10.70
CA LYS A 55 -13.67 -21.72 -11.68
C LYS A 55 -12.29 -22.27 -12.01
N ASN A 56 -11.32 -21.38 -12.22
CA ASN A 56 -9.97 -21.76 -12.64
C ASN A 56 -8.94 -21.70 -11.50
N THR A 57 -9.34 -21.29 -10.30
CA THR A 57 -8.45 -21.03 -9.14
C THR A 57 -7.35 -20.00 -9.43
N LYS A 58 -7.66 -19.00 -10.26
CA LYS A 58 -6.70 -17.99 -10.74
C LYS A 58 -6.86 -16.65 -10.02
N CYS A 59 -5.80 -15.85 -9.98
CA CYS A 59 -5.79 -14.48 -9.48
C CYS A 59 -5.66 -13.49 -10.63
N PHE A 60 -6.65 -12.62 -10.79
CA PHE A 60 -6.66 -11.62 -11.86
C PHE A 60 -5.63 -10.49 -11.64
N LEU A 61 -5.17 -10.30 -10.40
CA LEU A 61 -4.11 -9.33 -10.10
C LEU A 61 -2.72 -9.79 -10.56
N THR A 62 -2.51 -11.09 -10.80
CA THR A 62 -1.26 -11.67 -11.29
C THR A 62 -1.42 -12.25 -12.69
N LEU A 63 -2.17 -11.55 -13.56
CA LEU A 63 -2.37 -11.93 -14.97
C LEU A 63 -2.92 -13.37 -15.17
N GLY A 64 -3.61 -13.93 -14.17
CA GLY A 64 -4.19 -15.26 -14.24
C GLY A 64 -3.34 -16.39 -13.67
N ASP A 65 -2.26 -16.09 -12.95
CA ASP A 65 -1.53 -17.12 -12.17
C ASP A 65 -2.42 -17.75 -11.09
N LYS A 66 -2.01 -18.93 -10.60
CA LYS A 66 -2.74 -19.66 -9.56
C LYS A 66 -2.82 -18.84 -8.26
N CYS A 67 -4.01 -18.72 -7.70
CA CYS A 67 -4.21 -18.04 -6.43
C CYS A 67 -3.69 -18.89 -5.28
N GLN A 68 -2.69 -18.42 -4.53
CA GLN A 68 -2.15 -19.13 -3.37
C GLN A 68 -3.02 -19.02 -2.11
N ARG A 69 -4.09 -18.22 -2.16
CA ARG A 69 -4.94 -17.92 -0.99
C ARG A 69 -6.39 -18.37 -1.17
N ASP A 70 -6.70 -19.06 -2.27
CA ASP A 70 -8.04 -19.58 -2.59
C ASP A 70 -9.15 -18.55 -2.39
N GLY A 71 -8.88 -17.30 -2.82
CA GLY A 71 -9.82 -16.18 -2.69
C GLY A 71 -9.82 -15.47 -1.34
N LYS A 72 -8.99 -15.84 -0.36
CA LYS A 72 -8.80 -15.06 0.88
C LYS A 72 -7.88 -13.85 0.61
N TYR A 73 -8.31 -12.65 0.99
CA TYR A 73 -7.59 -11.41 0.66
C TYR A 73 -7.08 -10.59 1.86
N GLU A 74 -7.54 -10.91 3.07
CA GLU A 74 -7.21 -10.18 4.31
C GLU A 74 -5.73 -9.95 4.54
N THR A 75 -4.93 -10.97 4.24
CA THR A 75 -3.48 -10.99 4.41
C THR A 75 -2.81 -11.43 3.11
N CYS A 76 -3.47 -11.21 1.98
CA CYS A 76 -2.93 -11.58 0.68
C CYS A 76 -1.92 -10.51 0.24
N PRO A 77 -0.63 -10.86 0.06
CA PRO A 77 0.40 -9.89 -0.32
C PRO A 77 0.13 -9.26 -1.69
N ILE A 78 -0.48 -10.01 -2.61
CA ILE A 78 -0.86 -9.53 -3.94
C ILE A 78 -1.94 -8.44 -3.82
N PHE A 79 -2.97 -8.68 -2.99
CA PHE A 79 -4.06 -7.72 -2.80
C PHE A 79 -3.57 -6.45 -2.08
N ILE A 80 -2.73 -6.62 -1.05
CA ILE A 80 -2.09 -5.50 -0.35
C ILE A 80 -1.22 -4.68 -1.31
N SER A 81 -0.42 -5.34 -2.14
CA SER A 81 0.41 -4.65 -3.15
C SER A 81 -0.43 -3.92 -4.18
N PHE A 82 -1.57 -4.47 -4.60
CA PHE A 82 -2.51 -3.78 -5.48
C PHE A 82 -3.04 -2.49 -4.84
N LEU A 83 -3.48 -2.56 -3.57
CA LEU A 83 -3.93 -1.38 -2.83
C LEU A 83 -2.80 -0.36 -2.65
N ASP A 84 -1.57 -0.81 -2.38
CA ASP A 84 -0.40 0.07 -2.26
C ASP A 84 -0.16 0.86 -3.56
N ASN A 85 -0.19 0.16 -4.70
CA ASN A 85 -0.02 0.78 -6.01
C ASN A 85 -1.14 1.78 -6.31
N LYS A 86 -2.39 1.45 -5.95
CA LYS A 86 -3.53 2.36 -6.11
C LYS A 86 -3.41 3.59 -5.23
N TYR A 87 -2.98 3.44 -3.98
CA TYR A 87 -2.70 4.57 -3.09
C TYR A 87 -1.67 5.53 -3.73
N GLN A 88 -0.55 4.99 -4.21
CA GLN A 88 0.48 5.80 -4.87
C GLN A 88 -0.08 6.50 -6.12
N GLU A 89 -0.85 5.80 -6.94
CA GLU A 89 -1.49 6.36 -8.13
C GLU A 89 -2.40 7.55 -7.80
N ILE A 90 -3.25 7.43 -6.77
CA ILE A 90 -4.19 8.46 -6.34
C ILE A 90 -3.45 9.67 -5.76
N VAL A 91 -2.48 9.42 -4.87
CA VAL A 91 -1.68 10.49 -4.25
C VAL A 91 -0.85 11.24 -5.30
N ASN A 92 -0.24 10.53 -6.25
CA ASN A 92 0.50 11.14 -7.36
C ASN A 92 -0.39 11.99 -8.27
N LYS A 93 -1.63 11.54 -8.49
CA LYS A 93 -2.67 12.31 -9.21
C LYS A 93 -3.25 13.46 -8.37
N LYS A 94 -2.80 13.66 -7.12
CA LYS A 94 -3.33 14.65 -6.16
C LYS A 94 -4.85 14.55 -5.96
N LYS A 95 -5.40 13.34 -6.09
CA LYS A 95 -6.82 13.07 -5.86
C LYS A 95 -7.06 12.70 -4.39
N MET A 96 -8.30 12.89 -3.94
CA MET A 96 -8.73 12.44 -2.61
C MET A 96 -8.77 10.91 -2.56
N LEU A 97 -8.27 10.35 -1.47
CA LEU A 97 -8.31 8.91 -1.22
C LEU A 97 -9.75 8.48 -0.93
N PRO A 98 -10.26 7.44 -1.59
CA PRO A 98 -11.59 6.92 -1.30
C PRO A 98 -11.65 6.34 0.11
N MET A 99 -12.83 6.40 0.71
CA MET A 99 -13.11 5.85 2.04
C MET A 99 -13.66 4.43 1.98
N ASP A 100 -14.24 4.07 0.83
CA ASP A 100 -14.80 2.75 0.57
C ASP A 100 -14.10 2.04 -0.59
N PHE A 101 -14.05 0.71 -0.53
CA PHE A 101 -13.46 -0.12 -1.56
C PHE A 101 -14.30 -0.13 -2.86
N GLN A 102 -15.62 0.02 -2.80
CA GLN A 102 -16.45 0.14 -4.01
C GLN A 102 -16.12 1.42 -4.78
N ASP A 103 -15.88 2.53 -4.06
CA ASP A 103 -15.46 3.80 -4.69
C ASP A 103 -14.10 3.63 -5.39
N LEU A 104 -13.19 2.87 -4.79
CA LEU A 104 -11.90 2.55 -5.39
C LEU A 104 -12.05 1.81 -6.72
N ALA A 105 -13.01 0.87 -6.82
CA ALA A 105 -13.30 0.12 -8.04
C ALA A 105 -13.91 0.99 -9.16
N LEU A 106 -14.58 2.09 -8.80
CA LEU A 106 -15.14 3.06 -9.75
C LEU A 106 -14.09 4.08 -10.25
N MET A 107 -12.93 4.17 -9.59
CA MET A 107 -11.84 5.08 -9.93
C MET A 107 -10.81 4.48 -10.90
N THR A 108 -10.97 3.20 -11.26
CA THR A 108 -10.15 2.50 -12.27
C THR A 108 -10.47 2.96 -13.68
#